data_AF-A0A3B8TVM0-F1
#
_entry.id   AF-A0A3B8TVM0-F1
#
_cell.length_a   1.000
_cell.length_b   1.000
_cell.length_c   1.000
_cell.angle_alpha   90.00
_cell.angle_beta   90.00
_cell.angle_gamma   90.00
#
_symmetry.space_group_name_H-M   'P 1'
#
loop_
_entity.id
_entity.type
_entity.pdbx_description
1 polymer ?
#
loop_
_entity_poly.entity_id
_entity_poly.type
_entity_poly.pdbx_seq_one_letter_code
_entity_poly.pdbx_strand_id
1 'polypeptide(L)'
;MITNHNNSYISVSSDDDRMRFVLGKRGNKSLLVIGLNPSSANEKKLDPTTRIIEKIALNHGYDGWHIINLYPLRCAKPSHLPKRRKVDVYTQNLLFIEEYLVKNHQSVEAVCLGWGNHIARYPYLKEARDAIRAMLALYDFKWHCLGVTQAGHPIHPSPLSINTRFGGASKVALMPYSESIGND
;
A
#
# COMPACT_ATOMS: atom_id res chain seq x y z
N MET A 1 -34.92 -12.23 3.03
CA MET A 1 -34.19 -12.49 1.77
C MET A 1 -32.82 -11.82 1.90
N ILE A 2 -31.76 -12.60 2.15
CA ILE A 2 -30.40 -12.09 2.24
C ILE A 2 -29.85 -12.07 0.81
N THR A 3 -29.74 -10.89 0.21
CA THR A 3 -28.97 -10.72 -1.03
C THR A 3 -27.49 -10.79 -0.65
N ASN A 4 -26.89 -11.96 -0.84
CA ASN A 4 -25.43 -12.13 -0.80
C ASN A 4 -24.81 -11.35 -1.96
N HIS A 5 -24.57 -10.06 -1.78
CA HIS A 5 -23.58 -9.35 -2.57
C HIS A 5 -22.22 -9.78 -2.05
N ASN A 6 -21.66 -10.79 -2.71
CA ASN A 6 -20.33 -11.34 -2.45
C ASN A 6 -19.28 -10.27 -2.81
N ASN A 7 -19.13 -9.23 -1.99
CA ASN A 7 -18.17 -8.18 -2.27
C ASN A 7 -16.77 -8.72 -1.95
N SER A 8 -16.02 -9.06 -2.99
CA SER A 8 -14.65 -9.57 -2.87
C SER A 8 -13.68 -8.51 -2.34
N TYR A 9 -14.06 -7.23 -2.40
CA TYR A 9 -13.28 -6.12 -1.90
C TYR A 9 -13.63 -5.74 -0.46
N ILE A 10 -12.61 -5.37 0.30
CA ILE A 10 -12.72 -4.85 1.66
C ILE A 10 -12.16 -3.42 1.71
N SER A 11 -12.77 -2.55 2.50
CA SER A 11 -12.24 -1.24 2.84
C SER A 11 -12.47 -0.99 4.33
N VAL A 12 -11.44 -0.48 5.01
CA VAL A 12 -11.53 -0.01 6.39
C VAL A 12 -11.24 1.48 6.37
N SER A 13 -12.26 2.29 6.66
CA SER A 13 -12.23 3.75 6.60
C SER A 13 -12.76 4.36 7.90
N SER A 14 -12.50 5.65 8.12
CA SER A 14 -13.23 6.45 9.10
C SER A 14 -14.71 6.61 8.69
N ASP A 15 -15.57 6.92 9.65
CA ASP A 15 -17.03 7.09 9.43
C ASP A 15 -17.37 8.18 8.40
N ASP A 16 -16.52 9.21 8.31
CA ASP A 16 -16.65 10.30 7.32
C ASP A 16 -15.95 10.01 5.97
N ASP A 17 -15.43 8.79 5.80
CA ASP A 17 -14.62 8.28 4.68
C ASP A 17 -13.41 9.15 4.31
N ARG A 18 -12.97 10.10 5.16
CA ARG A 18 -11.79 10.92 4.87
C ARG A 18 -10.48 10.15 5.06
N MET A 19 -10.46 9.17 5.96
CA MET A 19 -9.32 8.32 6.24
C MET A 19 -9.60 6.91 5.72
N ARG A 20 -8.63 6.31 5.02
CA ARG A 20 -8.68 4.91 4.59
C ARG A 20 -7.45 4.19 5.09
N PHE A 21 -7.66 3.25 6.00
CA PHE A 21 -6.61 2.48 6.66
C PHE A 21 -6.19 1.28 5.80
N VAL A 22 -7.18 0.53 5.30
CA VAL A 22 -6.96 -0.66 4.46
C VAL A 22 -7.92 -0.64 3.28
N LEU A 23 -7.45 -1.08 2.12
CA LEU A 23 -8.29 -1.46 0.98
C LEU A 23 -7.71 -2.73 0.37
N GLY A 24 -8.54 -3.64 -0.10
CA GLY A 24 -8.02 -4.82 -0.76
C GLY A 24 -9.09 -5.69 -1.37
N LYS A 25 -8.64 -6.78 -1.98
CA LYS A 25 -9.44 -7.91 -2.42
C LYS A 25 -9.04 -9.14 -1.62
N ARG A 26 -10.03 -9.82 -1.04
CA ARG A 26 -9.81 -11.06 -0.28
C ARG A 26 -9.21 -12.13 -1.18
N GLY A 27 -8.30 -12.91 -0.60
CA GLY A 27 -7.68 -14.08 -1.20
C GLY A 27 -6.91 -14.87 -0.15
N ASN A 28 -6.53 -16.10 -0.47
CA ASN A 28 -5.75 -16.96 0.44
C ASN A 28 -4.24 -16.67 0.33
N LYS A 29 -3.80 -16.11 -0.79
CA LYS A 29 -2.42 -15.71 -1.10
C LYS A 29 -2.41 -14.28 -1.58
N SER A 30 -2.12 -13.37 -0.65
CA SER A 30 -2.24 -11.94 -0.85
C SER A 30 -0.89 -11.24 -0.98
N LEU A 31 -0.84 -10.27 -1.90
CA LEU A 31 0.22 -9.26 -1.95
C LEU A 31 -0.18 -8.05 -1.10
N LEU A 32 0.62 -7.69 -0.09
CA LEU A 32 0.44 -6.44 0.66
C LEU A 32 1.25 -5.31 0.00
N VAL A 33 0.61 -4.22 -0.37
CA VAL A 33 1.26 -3.04 -0.96
C VAL A 33 1.33 -1.91 0.06
N ILE A 34 2.50 -1.26 0.17
CA ILE A 34 2.68 -0.07 1.02
C ILE A 34 2.75 1.18 0.14
N GLY A 35 1.65 1.93 0.10
CA GLY A 35 1.52 3.19 -0.63
C GLY A 35 1.84 4.41 0.23
N LEU A 36 1.88 5.59 -0.40
CA LEU A 36 2.11 6.85 0.31
C LEU A 36 0.85 7.30 1.07
N ASN A 37 -0.24 7.50 0.33
CA ASN A 37 -1.52 7.91 0.86
C ASN A 37 -2.67 7.44 -0.07
N PRO A 38 -3.88 7.21 0.46
CA PRO A 38 -5.04 6.86 -0.34
C PRO A 38 -5.43 7.93 -1.36
N SER A 39 -5.98 7.47 -2.49
CA SER A 39 -6.71 8.31 -3.45
C SER A 39 -8.22 8.00 -3.33
N SER A 40 -8.93 7.85 -4.46
CA SER A 40 -10.39 7.71 -4.51
C SER A 40 -10.92 6.28 -4.43
N ALA A 41 -10.08 5.23 -4.52
CA ALA A 41 -10.57 3.86 -4.53
C ALA A 41 -11.26 3.43 -3.22
N ASN A 42 -12.35 2.67 -3.32
CA ASN A 42 -13.05 2.03 -2.22
C ASN A 42 -13.52 0.62 -2.63
N GLU A 43 -14.26 -0.05 -1.74
CA GLU A 43 -14.76 -1.42 -1.93
C GLU A 43 -15.79 -1.56 -3.07
N LYS A 44 -16.32 -0.45 -3.60
CA LYS A 44 -17.26 -0.45 -4.74
C LYS A 44 -16.58 -0.08 -6.05
N LYS A 45 -15.50 0.72 -6.00
CA LYS A 45 -14.84 1.26 -7.19
C LYS A 45 -13.33 1.37 -6.98
N LEU A 46 -12.58 0.60 -7.76
CA LEU A 46 -11.13 0.73 -7.87
C LEU A 46 -10.72 1.97 -8.68
N ASP A 47 -9.64 2.61 -8.24
CA ASP A 47 -8.96 3.69 -8.93
C ASP A 47 -7.86 3.12 -9.86
N PRO A 48 -7.22 3.96 -10.71
CA PRO A 48 -6.23 3.45 -11.64
C PRO A 48 -5.03 2.74 -10.98
N THR A 49 -4.61 3.18 -9.78
CA THR A 49 -3.49 2.56 -9.05
C THR A 49 -3.90 1.21 -8.51
N THR A 50 -5.09 1.08 -7.90
CA THR A 50 -5.52 -0.21 -7.34
C THR A 50 -5.88 -1.25 -8.41
N ARG A 51 -6.33 -0.82 -9.60
CA ARG A 51 -6.46 -1.71 -10.77
C ARG A 51 -5.11 -2.23 -11.25
N ILE A 52 -4.06 -1.42 -11.18
CA ILE A 52 -2.70 -1.84 -11.52
C ILE A 52 -2.18 -2.82 -10.48
N ILE A 53 -2.38 -2.55 -9.19
CA ILE A 53 -2.01 -3.47 -8.09
C ILE A 53 -2.70 -4.82 -8.28
N GLU A 54 -4.00 -4.83 -8.57
CA GLU A 54 -4.73 -6.09 -8.83
C GLU A 54 -4.11 -6.88 -9.98
N LYS A 55 -3.79 -6.21 -11.10
CA LYS A 55 -3.15 -6.87 -12.25
C LYS A 55 -1.77 -7.42 -11.88
N ILE A 56 -0.95 -6.65 -11.16
CA ILE A 56 0.38 -7.10 -10.72
C ILE A 56 0.23 -8.31 -9.80
N ALA A 57 -0.68 -8.28 -8.84
CA ALA A 57 -0.93 -9.39 -7.92
C ALA A 57 -1.31 -10.67 -8.69
N LEU A 58 -2.31 -10.58 -9.56
CA LEU A 58 -2.76 -11.72 -10.38
C LEU A 58 -1.65 -12.29 -11.26
N ASN A 59 -0.84 -11.43 -11.90
CA ASN A 59 0.26 -11.85 -12.77
C ASN A 59 1.38 -12.59 -12.02
N HIS A 60 1.47 -12.44 -10.69
CA HIS A 60 2.44 -13.12 -9.84
C HIS A 60 1.81 -14.26 -9.03
N GLY A 61 0.59 -14.69 -9.36
CA GLY A 61 -0.07 -15.83 -8.72
C GLY A 61 -0.73 -15.54 -7.37
N TYR A 62 -0.88 -14.26 -7.01
CA TYR A 62 -1.65 -13.87 -5.83
C TYR A 62 -3.13 -13.75 -6.19
N ASP A 63 -4.00 -14.42 -5.42
CA ASP A 63 -5.45 -14.38 -5.59
C ASP A 63 -6.10 -13.21 -4.80
N GLY A 64 -5.36 -12.62 -3.88
CA GLY A 64 -5.74 -11.45 -3.08
C GLY A 64 -4.68 -10.34 -3.13
N TRP A 65 -5.08 -9.15 -2.69
CA TRP A 65 -4.16 -8.05 -2.49
C TRP A 65 -4.72 -7.05 -1.47
N HIS A 66 -3.84 -6.37 -0.75
CA HIS A 66 -4.21 -5.29 0.15
C HIS A 66 -3.28 -4.11 -0.05
N ILE A 67 -3.76 -2.90 0.19
CA ILE A 67 -2.95 -1.69 0.26
C ILE A 67 -3.18 -0.97 1.57
N ILE A 68 -2.09 -0.73 2.29
CA ILE A 68 -2.01 0.18 3.42
C ILE A 68 -1.11 1.36 3.03
N ASN A 69 -1.19 2.45 3.79
CA ASN A 69 -0.50 3.68 3.41
C ASN A 69 0.25 4.30 4.59
N LEU A 70 1.33 5.01 4.28
CA LEU A 70 2.11 5.76 5.27
C LEU A 70 1.25 6.81 6.00
N TYR A 71 0.27 7.39 5.31
CA TYR A 71 -0.72 8.28 5.91
C TYR A 71 -2.12 7.99 5.36
N PRO A 72 -3.17 7.88 6.20
CA PRO A 72 -4.47 7.34 5.77
C PRO A 72 -5.37 8.37 5.09
N LEU A 73 -5.01 9.65 5.05
CA LEU A 73 -5.85 10.69 4.45
C LEU A 73 -6.06 10.45 2.95
N ARG A 74 -7.32 10.33 2.53
CA ARG A 74 -7.71 10.31 1.13
C ARG A 74 -7.39 11.64 0.46
N CYS A 75 -6.40 11.62 -0.41
CA CYS A 75 -6.08 12.76 -1.26
C CYS A 75 -5.36 12.32 -2.54
N ALA A 76 -5.92 12.68 -3.70
CA ALA A 76 -5.30 12.34 -4.99
C ALA A 76 -3.91 12.99 -5.21
N LYS A 77 -3.63 14.13 -4.57
CA LYS A 77 -2.37 14.86 -4.72
C LYS A 77 -1.61 14.87 -3.38
N PRO A 78 -0.41 14.26 -3.29
CA PRO A 78 0.41 14.30 -2.08
C PRO A 78 0.74 15.71 -1.59
N SER A 79 0.66 16.73 -2.46
CA SER A 79 0.81 18.13 -2.09
C SER A 79 -0.24 18.65 -1.11
N HIS A 80 -1.44 18.06 -1.06
CA HIS A 80 -2.47 18.48 -0.11
C HIS A 80 -2.44 17.70 1.20
N LEU A 81 -1.50 16.76 1.37
CA LEU A 81 -1.23 16.18 2.68
C LEU A 81 -0.80 17.30 3.65
N PRO A 82 -1.18 17.20 4.94
CA PRO A 82 -0.83 18.23 5.91
C PRO A 82 0.70 18.28 6.08
N LYS A 83 1.25 19.47 6.34
CA LYS A 83 2.69 19.67 6.54
C LYS A 83 3.22 18.98 7.81
N ARG A 84 2.34 18.71 8.78
CA ARG A 84 2.60 17.98 10.01
C ARG A 84 1.54 16.90 10.16
N ARG A 85 1.90 15.72 10.69
CA ARG A 85 0.91 14.71 11.05
C ARG A 85 -0.02 15.24 12.14
N LYS A 86 -1.29 14.83 12.10
CA LYS A 86 -2.13 14.88 13.29
C LYS A 86 -1.85 13.62 14.11
N VAL A 87 -1.65 13.78 15.42
CA VAL A 87 -1.19 12.69 16.30
C VAL A 87 -2.23 11.56 16.39
N ASP A 88 -3.50 11.93 16.51
CA ASP A 88 -4.66 11.03 16.50
C ASP A 88 -4.72 10.20 15.21
N VAL A 89 -4.64 10.87 14.04
CA VAL A 89 -4.70 10.20 12.73
C VAL A 89 -3.52 9.26 12.52
N TYR A 90 -2.32 9.68 12.92
CA TYR A 90 -1.12 8.85 12.82
C TYR A 90 -1.21 7.61 13.71
N THR A 91 -1.58 7.81 14.98
CA THR A 91 -1.70 6.72 15.96
C THR A 91 -2.77 5.72 15.52
N GLN A 92 -3.93 6.22 15.10
CA GLN A 92 -5.02 5.38 14.59
C GLN A 92 -4.59 4.58 13.35
N ASN A 93 -3.80 5.18 12.44
CA ASN A 93 -3.27 4.45 11.29
C ASN A 93 -2.38 3.28 11.70
N LEU A 94 -1.46 3.49 12.65
CA LEU A 94 -0.58 2.43 13.13
C LEU A 94 -1.37 1.31 13.82
N LEU A 95 -2.36 1.65 14.65
CA LEU A 95 -3.23 0.68 15.31
C LEU A 95 -4.00 -0.19 14.29
N PHE A 96 -4.59 0.42 13.26
CA PHE A 96 -5.28 -0.35 12.21
C PHE A 96 -4.32 -1.25 11.42
N ILE A 97 -3.08 -0.81 11.19
CA ILE A 97 -2.06 -1.62 10.51
C ILE A 97 -1.66 -2.81 11.39
N GLU A 98 -1.42 -2.59 12.68
CA GLU A 98 -1.14 -3.66 13.64
C GLU A 98 -2.29 -4.68 13.70
N GLU A 99 -3.53 -4.22 13.86
CA GLU A 99 -4.71 -5.10 13.84
C GLU A 99 -4.84 -5.86 12.52
N TYR A 100 -4.59 -5.19 11.39
CA TYR A 100 -4.61 -5.81 10.08
C TYR A 100 -3.58 -6.96 10.01
N LEU A 101 -2.35 -6.74 10.49
CA LEU A 101 -1.30 -7.74 10.49
C LEU A 101 -1.65 -8.93 11.39
N VAL A 102 -2.13 -8.69 12.61
CA VAL A 102 -2.61 -9.76 13.51
C VAL A 102 -3.66 -10.63 12.81
N LYS A 103 -4.62 -10.01 12.12
CA LYS A 103 -5.73 -10.72 11.46
C LYS A 103 -5.36 -11.40 10.13
N ASN A 104 -4.39 -10.88 9.38
CA ASN A 104 -4.19 -11.25 7.98
C ASN A 104 -2.77 -11.74 7.62
N HIS A 105 -1.78 -11.68 8.53
CA HIS A 105 -0.40 -12.04 8.19
C HIS A 105 -0.26 -13.43 7.57
N GLN A 106 -1.08 -14.42 7.98
CA GLN A 106 -1.02 -15.78 7.43
C GLN A 106 -1.43 -15.87 5.95
N SER A 107 -2.24 -14.93 5.45
CA SER A 107 -2.60 -14.89 4.02
C SER A 107 -1.71 -13.94 3.21
N VAL A 108 -0.83 -13.18 3.86
CA VAL A 108 0.11 -12.27 3.18
C VAL A 108 1.41 -13.01 2.88
N GLU A 109 1.66 -13.26 1.60
CA GLU A 109 2.84 -14.00 1.14
C GLU A 109 4.04 -13.08 0.87
N ALA A 110 3.77 -11.81 0.56
CA ALA A 110 4.81 -10.83 0.26
C ALA A 110 4.32 -9.39 0.47
N VAL A 111 5.28 -8.51 0.72
CA VAL A 111 5.11 -7.06 0.81
C VAL A 111 5.76 -6.38 -0.39
N CYS A 112 5.01 -5.55 -1.11
CA CYS A 112 5.54 -4.70 -2.18
C CYS A 112 5.51 -3.22 -1.77
N LEU A 113 6.68 -2.59 -1.72
CA LEU A 113 6.83 -1.18 -1.38
C LEU A 113 6.57 -0.29 -2.62
N GLY A 114 5.82 0.81 -2.46
CA GLY A 114 5.36 1.63 -3.58
C GLY A 114 4.95 3.06 -3.23
N TRP A 115 5.65 3.71 -2.30
CA TRP A 115 5.34 5.10 -1.86
C TRP A 115 5.88 6.21 -2.77
N GLY A 116 6.90 5.94 -3.60
CA GLY A 116 7.46 6.92 -4.54
C GLY A 116 8.16 8.14 -3.89
N ASN A 117 8.57 9.10 -4.72
CA ASN A 117 9.45 10.21 -4.30
C ASN A 117 8.80 11.19 -3.32
N HIS A 118 7.47 11.23 -3.23
CA HIS A 118 6.78 12.16 -2.35
C HIS A 118 6.92 11.82 -0.87
N ILE A 119 7.51 10.67 -0.52
CA ILE A 119 7.92 10.37 0.87
C ILE A 119 8.87 11.44 1.44
N ALA A 120 9.69 12.07 0.59
CA ALA A 120 10.62 13.12 1.01
C ALA A 120 9.93 14.47 1.30
N ARG A 121 8.62 14.60 1.03
CA ARG A 121 7.91 15.88 1.12
C ARG A 121 7.73 16.38 2.55
N TYR A 122 7.40 15.47 3.46
CA TYR A 122 7.14 15.79 4.87
C TYR A 122 7.81 14.74 5.77
N PRO A 123 8.55 15.15 6.84
CA PRO A 123 9.32 14.23 7.66
C PRO A 123 8.52 13.04 8.24
N TYR A 124 7.27 13.29 8.65
CA TYR A 124 6.42 12.27 9.25
C TYR A 124 6.12 11.09 8.32
N LEU A 125 6.29 11.22 7.00
CA LEU A 125 6.10 10.13 6.05
C LEU A 125 7.25 9.11 6.15
N LYS A 126 8.49 9.57 6.39
CA LYS A 126 9.62 8.69 6.68
C LYS A 126 9.47 8.03 8.04
N GLU A 127 9.04 8.79 9.05
CA GLU A 127 8.75 8.23 10.39
C GLU A 127 7.66 7.15 10.31
N ALA A 128 6.58 7.38 9.55
CA ALA A 128 5.54 6.38 9.32
C ALA A 128 6.06 5.14 8.59
N ARG A 129 6.93 5.33 7.58
CA ARG A 129 7.60 4.21 6.89
C ARG A 129 8.38 3.37 7.89
N ASP A 130 9.17 3.99 8.74
CA ASP A 130 10.05 3.28 9.68
C ASP A 130 9.23 2.51 10.72
N ALA A 131 8.17 3.12 11.26
CA ALA A 131 7.25 2.46 12.17
C ALA A 131 6.52 1.27 11.51
N ILE A 132 5.98 1.45 10.30
CA ILE A 132 5.28 0.38 9.57
C ILE A 132 6.23 -0.76 9.22
N ARG A 133 7.46 -0.45 8.82
CA ARG A 133 8.48 -1.47 8.56
C ARG A 133 8.86 -2.25 9.80
N ALA A 134 9.04 -1.58 10.94
CA ALA A 134 9.31 -2.25 12.21
C ALA A 134 8.20 -3.24 12.58
N MET A 135 6.93 -2.87 12.37
CA MET A 135 5.79 -3.78 12.59
C MET A 135 5.81 -4.97 11.62
N LEU A 136 6.08 -4.73 10.32
CA LEU A 136 6.14 -5.78 9.30
C LEU A 136 7.31 -6.75 9.51
N ALA A 137 8.44 -6.27 10.06
CA ALA A 137 9.63 -7.07 10.34
C ALA A 137 9.43 -8.11 11.46
N LEU A 138 8.32 -8.04 12.19
CA LEU A 138 7.91 -9.07 13.15
C LEU A 138 7.38 -10.34 12.47
N TYR A 139 7.21 -10.31 11.15
CA TYR A 139 6.69 -11.41 10.34
C TYR A 139 7.68 -11.77 9.23
N ASP A 140 7.67 -13.04 8.82
CA ASP A 140 8.56 -13.55 7.76
C ASP A 140 7.97 -13.30 6.36
N PHE A 141 7.96 -12.03 5.95
CA PHE A 141 7.49 -11.64 4.62
C PHE A 141 8.64 -11.54 3.61
N LYS A 142 8.36 -11.92 2.36
CA LYS A 142 9.21 -11.54 1.23
C LYS A 142 9.03 -10.07 0.92
N TRP A 143 10.13 -9.32 0.87
CA TRP A 143 10.11 -7.89 0.59
C TRP A 143 10.41 -7.64 -0.89
N HIS A 144 9.52 -6.88 -1.53
CA HIS A 144 9.59 -6.55 -2.94
C HIS A 144 9.38 -5.06 -3.20
N CYS A 145 9.78 -4.64 -4.39
CA CYS A 145 9.34 -3.40 -5.01
C CYS A 145 9.25 -3.61 -6.52
N LEU A 146 8.71 -2.62 -7.24
CA LEU A 146 8.71 -2.65 -8.71
C LEU A 146 10.05 -2.19 -9.32
N GLY A 147 10.99 -1.82 -8.48
CA GLY A 147 12.18 -1.05 -8.80
C GLY A 147 12.22 0.25 -7.98
N VAL A 148 13.32 0.99 -8.11
CA VAL A 148 13.55 2.24 -7.38
C VAL A 148 13.67 3.42 -8.34
N THR A 149 13.27 4.60 -7.88
CA THR A 149 13.52 5.86 -8.58
C THR A 149 15.01 6.23 -8.49
N GLN A 150 15.42 7.26 -9.23
CA GLN A 150 16.78 7.82 -9.11
C GLN A 150 17.10 8.31 -7.69
N ALA A 151 16.09 8.68 -6.90
CA ALA A 151 16.24 9.08 -5.50
C ALA A 151 16.22 7.86 -4.54
N GLY A 152 16.26 6.63 -5.05
CA GLY A 152 16.29 5.41 -4.24
C GLY A 152 14.95 5.01 -3.62
N HIS A 153 13.84 5.65 -4.01
CA HIS A 153 12.52 5.34 -3.44
C HIS A 153 11.78 4.28 -4.27
N PRO A 154 11.08 3.30 -3.66
CA PRO A 154 10.24 2.34 -4.36
C PRO A 154 9.26 3.01 -5.33
N ILE A 155 9.22 2.55 -6.57
CA ILE A 155 8.36 3.11 -7.62
C ILE A 155 6.88 2.92 -7.25
N HIS A 156 6.12 4.02 -7.32
CA HIS A 156 4.69 4.00 -7.10
C HIS A 156 3.96 3.30 -8.26
N PRO A 157 3.02 2.35 -8.01
CA PRO A 157 2.28 1.61 -9.04
C PRO A 157 1.20 2.43 -9.76
N SER A 158 1.50 3.67 -10.16
CA SER A 158 0.57 4.46 -11.00
C SER A 158 0.58 3.98 -12.45
N PRO A 159 -0.53 4.10 -13.20
CA PRO A 159 -0.56 3.76 -14.62
C PRO A 159 0.53 4.46 -15.44
N LEU A 160 0.81 5.73 -15.13
CA LEU A 160 1.87 6.49 -15.80
C LEU A 160 3.23 5.82 -15.58
N SER A 161 3.58 5.53 -14.32
CA SER A 161 4.85 4.86 -13.99
C SER A 161 4.93 3.48 -14.61
N ILE A 162 3.84 2.70 -14.57
CA ILE A 162 3.84 1.34 -15.12
C ILE A 162 4.00 1.32 -16.64
N ASN A 163 3.27 2.16 -17.35
CA ASN A 163 3.32 2.20 -18.80
C ASN A 163 4.65 2.75 -19.31
N THR A 164 5.17 3.81 -18.68
CA THR A 164 6.42 4.46 -19.13
C THR A 164 7.67 3.66 -18.79
N ARG A 165 7.68 2.94 -17.65
CA ARG A 165 8.89 2.23 -17.19
C ARG A 165 8.94 0.77 -17.59
N PHE A 166 7.79 0.11 -17.66
CA PHE A 166 7.74 -1.34 -17.88
C PHE A 166 6.95 -1.72 -19.14
N GLY A 167 6.25 -0.77 -19.78
CA GLY A 167 5.44 -1.06 -20.96
C GLY A 167 4.15 -1.83 -20.64
N GLY A 168 3.65 -1.71 -19.38
CA GLY A 168 2.38 -2.29 -18.94
C GLY A 168 2.51 -3.26 -17.75
N ALA A 169 1.39 -3.49 -17.06
CA ALA A 169 1.36 -4.27 -15.81
C ALA A 169 1.75 -5.75 -15.98
N SER A 170 1.62 -6.32 -17.19
CA SER A 170 2.02 -7.70 -17.50
C SER A 170 3.53 -7.90 -17.59
N LYS A 171 4.30 -6.82 -17.70
CA LYS A 171 5.77 -6.84 -17.82
C LYS A 171 6.47 -6.42 -16.53
N VAL A 172 5.71 -6.06 -15.51
CA VAL A 172 6.24 -5.67 -14.20
C VAL A 172 6.70 -6.94 -13.48
N ALA A 173 7.92 -6.91 -12.96
CA ALA A 173 8.42 -7.94 -12.04
C ALA A 173 8.39 -7.41 -10.60
N LEU A 174 8.12 -8.29 -9.64
CA LEU A 174 8.37 -8.03 -8.22
C LEU A 174 9.85 -8.28 -7.90
N MET A 175 10.64 -7.21 -7.87
CA MET A 175 12.08 -7.29 -7.58
C MET A 175 12.28 -7.45 -6.07
N PRO A 176 13.14 -8.37 -5.60
CA PRO A 176 13.56 -8.40 -4.20
C PRO A 176 14.02 -7.03 -3.74
N TYR A 177 13.52 -6.59 -2.59
CA TYR A 177 13.93 -5.35 -1.97
C TYR A 177 14.83 -5.69 -0.78
N SER A 178 16.13 -5.78 -1.04
CA SER A 178 17.14 -5.78 0.01
C SER A 178 17.63 -4.35 0.18
N GLU A 179 17.35 -3.73 1.32
CA GLU A 179 18.18 -2.61 1.73
C GLU A 179 19.55 -3.18 2.10
N SER A 180 20.60 -2.71 1.43
CA SER A 180 21.85 -2.52 2.14
C SER A 180 21.48 -1.69 3.38
N ILE A 181 21.72 -2.23 4.56
CA ILE A 181 21.50 -1.56 5.85
C ILE A 181 22.27 -0.23 5.80
N GLY A 182 21.59 0.82 5.38
CA GLY A 182 22.13 2.17 5.24
C GLY A 182 21.65 2.96 6.44
N ASN A 183 22.44 2.93 7.51
CA ASN A 183 22.42 3.95 8.52
C ASN A 183 22.88 5.27 7.86
N ASP A 184 21.94 6.10 7.43
CA ASP A 184 22.17 7.52 7.16
C ASP A 184 21.19 8.36 7.97
#